data_AF-A0A0L6U4F0-F1
#
_entry.id   AF-A0A0L6U4F0-F1
#
_cell.length_a   1.000
_cell.length_b   1.000
_cell.length_c   1.000
_cell.angle_alpha   90.00
_cell.angle_beta   90.00
_cell.angle_gamma   90.00
#
_symmetry.space_group_name_H-M   'P 1'
#
loop_
_entity.id
_entity.type
_entity.pdbx_description
1 polymer ?
#
loop_
_entity_poly.entity_id
_entity_poly.type
_entity_poly.pdbx_seq_one_letter_code
_entity_poly.pdbx_strand_id
1 'polypeptide(L)'
;MVKQEIITLLKEKIKTAKYNNEGVAIISISEVGDGADMADVLEDLKADCTLDFDLDLDKMTLKIHNVDDDIEGFVAKHPSPQPCDKILT
;
A
#
# COMPACT_ATOMS: atom_id res chain seq x y z
N MET A 1 19.86 5.42 -2.46
CA MET A 1 18.65 6.15 -2.04
C MET A 1 18.70 6.31 -0.53
N VAL A 2 18.19 7.41 0.02
CA VAL A 2 18.16 7.61 1.47
C VAL A 2 16.87 7.01 2.03
N LYS A 3 16.92 6.33 3.20
CA LYS A 3 15.79 5.66 3.88
C LYS A 3 14.49 6.49 3.90
N GLN A 4 14.61 7.79 4.21
CA GLN A 4 13.49 8.75 4.26
C GLN A 4 12.78 8.95 2.90
N GLU A 5 13.51 8.91 1.79
CA GLU A 5 12.92 9.01 0.45
C GLU A 5 12.09 7.76 0.13
N ILE A 6 12.59 6.58 0.51
CA ILE A 6 11.89 5.31 0.32
C ILE A 6 10.58 5.31 1.12
N ILE A 7 10.61 5.73 2.39
CA ILE A 7 9.42 5.87 3.25
C ILE A 7 8.39 6.79 2.60
N THR A 8 8.82 7.94 2.09
CA THR A 8 7.92 8.92 1.46
C THR A 8 7.27 8.34 0.21
N LEU A 9 8.08 7.69 -0.64
CA LEU A 9 7.61 7.08 -1.89
C LEU A 9 6.68 5.89 -1.62
N LEU A 10 6.97 5.10 -0.58
CA LEU A 10 6.10 4.02 -0.13
C LEU A 10 4.76 4.57 0.38
N LYS A 11 4.76 5.66 1.17
CA LYS A 11 3.52 6.32 1.64
C LYS A 11 2.68 6.84 0.47
N GLU A 12 3.30 7.42 -0.56
CA GLU A 12 2.58 7.85 -1.77
C GLU A 12 2.01 6.66 -2.56
N LYS A 13 2.81 5.60 -2.72
CA LYS A 13 2.38 4.34 -3.35
C LYS A 13 1.23 3.70 -2.56
N ILE A 14 1.28 3.67 -1.22
CA ILE A 14 0.22 3.19 -0.33
C ILE A 14 -1.06 4.00 -0.49
N LYS A 15 -0.96 5.33 -0.56
CA LYS A 15 -2.12 6.21 -0.77
C LYS A 15 -2.78 6.04 -2.14
N THR A 16 -1.98 5.71 -3.15
CA THR A 16 -2.45 5.52 -4.53
C THR A 16 -2.65 4.04 -4.89
N ALA A 17 -2.36 3.13 -3.96
CA ALA A 17 -2.47 1.70 -4.18
C ALA A 17 -3.95 1.32 -4.32
N LYS A 18 -4.20 0.39 -5.24
CA LYS A 18 -5.52 -0.22 -5.38
C LYS A 18 -5.60 -1.39 -4.41
N TYR A 19 -6.27 -1.16 -3.29
CA TYR A 19 -6.64 -2.21 -2.36
C TYR A 19 -7.70 -3.09 -3.00
N ASN A 20 -7.58 -4.41 -2.80
CA ASN A 20 -8.61 -5.36 -3.18
C ASN A 20 -9.81 -5.29 -2.20
N ASN A 21 -10.86 -6.06 -2.48
CA ASN A 21 -12.05 -6.13 -1.63
C ASN A 21 -11.78 -6.67 -0.21
N GLU A 22 -10.57 -7.18 0.05
CA GLU A 22 -10.12 -7.67 1.35
C GLU A 22 -9.26 -6.63 2.09
N GLY A 23 -9.12 -5.40 1.56
CA GLY A 23 -8.30 -4.35 2.16
C GLY A 23 -6.79 -4.57 1.98
N VAL A 24 -6.40 -5.38 0.99
CA VAL A 24 -5.01 -5.74 0.71
C VAL A 24 -4.52 -5.08 -0.57
N ALA A 25 -3.42 -4.35 -0.49
CA ALA A 25 -2.68 -3.82 -1.63
C ALA A 25 -1.37 -4.61 -1.84
N ILE A 26 -0.96 -4.77 -3.09
CA ILE A 26 0.31 -5.42 -3.46
C ILE A 26 1.15 -4.43 -4.26
N ILE A 27 2.38 -4.20 -3.82
CA ILE A 27 3.32 -3.26 -4.42
C ILE A 27 4.62 -3.99 -4.72
N SER A 28 5.19 -3.80 -5.90
CA SER A 28 6.49 -4.40 -6.24
C SER A 28 7.61 -3.65 -5.52
N ILE A 29 8.45 -4.36 -4.75
CA ILE A 29 9.52 -3.72 -3.97
C ILE A 29 10.57 -3.11 -4.89
N SER A 30 10.75 -3.71 -6.08
CA SER A 30 11.65 -3.23 -7.15
C SER A 30 11.33 -1.82 -7.65
N GLU A 31 10.12 -1.32 -7.44
CA GLU A 31 9.76 0.08 -7.76
C GLU A 31 10.14 1.07 -6.66
N VAL A 32 10.44 0.59 -5.45
CA VAL A 32 10.61 1.43 -4.26
C VAL A 32 12.04 1.41 -3.72
N GLY A 33 12.76 0.29 -3.86
CA GLY A 33 14.15 0.19 -3.43
C GLY A 33 14.70 -1.24 -3.37
N ASP A 34 15.94 -1.36 -2.91
CA ASP A 34 16.60 -2.63 -2.66
C ASP A 34 16.01 -3.29 -1.40
N GLY A 35 15.69 -4.58 -1.47
CA GLY A 35 14.98 -5.29 -0.41
C GLY A 35 15.72 -5.34 0.94
N ALA A 36 17.04 -5.11 0.94
CA ALA A 36 17.89 -5.15 2.12
C ALA A 36 17.57 -4.04 3.15
N ASP A 37 17.24 -2.83 2.67
CA ASP A 37 16.86 -1.70 3.54
C ASP A 37 15.35 -1.66 3.83
N MET A 38 14.57 -2.53 3.18
CA MET A 38 13.13 -2.45 3.22
C MET A 38 12.55 -2.96 4.54
N ALA A 39 13.19 -3.93 5.21
CA ALA A 39 12.74 -4.40 6.52
C ALA A 39 12.76 -3.27 7.57
N ASP A 40 13.83 -2.47 7.58
CA ASP A 40 14.02 -1.34 8.49
C ASP A 40 13.06 -0.18 8.16
N VAL A 41 12.81 0.07 6.87
CA VAL A 41 11.77 1.01 6.39
C VAL A 41 10.37 0.60 6.84
N LEU A 42 10.03 -0.69 6.73
CA LEU A 42 8.72 -1.21 7.10
C LEU A 42 8.50 -1.18 8.61
N GLU A 43 9.55 -1.40 9.41
CA GLU A 43 9.48 -1.30 10.87
C GLU A 43 9.14 0.13 11.31
N ASP A 44 9.81 1.14 10.74
CA ASP A 44 9.47 2.55 10.96
C ASP A 44 8.04 2.89 10.48
N LEU A 45 7.62 2.34 9.34
CA LEU A 45 6.26 2.56 8.83
C LEU A 45 5.19 1.94 9.74
N LYS A 46 5.43 0.74 10.29
CA LYS A 46 4.55 0.09 11.28
C LYS A 46 4.48 0.87 12.58
N ALA A 47 5.55 1.56 12.97
CA ALA A 47 5.53 2.42 14.15
C ALA A 47 4.68 3.70 13.96
N ASP A 48 4.59 4.20 12.72
CA ASP A 48 3.90 5.44 12.36
C ASP A 48 2.45 5.21 11.85
N CYS A 49 2.08 3.99 11.49
CA CYS A 49 0.77 3.65 10.89
C CYS A 49 0.20 2.34 11.44
N THR A 50 -1.14 2.21 11.46
CA THR A 50 -1.87 0.98 11.82
C THR A 50 -1.95 -0.05 10.67
N LEU A 51 -1.17 0.16 9.62
CA LEU A 51 -1.08 -0.74 8.47
C LEU A 51 -0.20 -1.93 8.82
N ASP A 52 -0.63 -3.13 8.40
CA ASP A 52 0.22 -4.31 8.44
C ASP A 52 0.93 -4.52 7.10
N PHE A 53 2.16 -4.99 7.16
CA PHE A 53 3.04 -5.15 6.01
C PHE A 53 3.63 -6.55 5.99
N ASP A 54 3.50 -7.23 4.86
CA ASP A 54 3.98 -8.58 4.60
C ASP A 54 4.92 -8.52 3.39
N LEU A 55 6.22 -8.67 3.66
CA LEU A 55 7.28 -8.57 2.66
C LEU A 55 7.62 -9.97 2.13
N ASP A 56 7.34 -10.20 0.86
CA ASP A 56 7.68 -11.42 0.14
C ASP A 56 8.97 -11.18 -0.66
N LEU A 57 10.11 -11.57 -0.07
CA LEU A 57 11.43 -11.44 -0.69
C LEU A 57 11.62 -12.38 -1.89
N ASP A 58 10.89 -13.50 -1.94
CA ASP A 58 10.98 -14.47 -3.02
C ASP A 58 10.35 -13.91 -4.31
N LYS A 59 9.18 -13.27 -4.16
CA LYS A 59 8.47 -12.62 -5.26
C LYS A 59 8.86 -11.17 -5.48
N MET A 60 9.67 -10.62 -4.58
CA MET A 60 10.01 -9.21 -4.53
C MET A 60 8.75 -8.32 -4.49
N THR A 61 7.77 -8.69 -3.67
CA THR A 61 6.50 -7.96 -3.48
C THR A 61 6.25 -7.60 -2.02
N LEU A 62 5.73 -6.41 -1.78
CA LEU A 62 5.22 -5.95 -0.50
C LEU A 62 3.69 -5.98 -0.51
N LYS A 63 3.10 -6.79 0.36
CA LYS A 63 1.68 -6.75 0.64
C LYS A 63 1.40 -5.84 1.81
N ILE A 64 0.33 -5.09 1.72
CA ILE A 64 -0.05 -4.06 2.67
C ILE A 64 -1.50 -4.31 3.04
N HIS A 65 -1.73 -4.61 4.30
CA HIS A 65 -3.02 -4.92 4.87
C HIS A 65 -3.48 -3.70 5.67
N ASN A 66 -4.56 -3.07 5.25
CA ASN A 66 -5.15 -1.98 6.02
C ASN A 66 -6.10 -2.57 7.06
N VAL A 67 -5.67 -2.60 8.32
CA VAL A 67 -6.45 -3.15 9.45
C VAL A 67 -7.56 -2.18 9.87
N ASP A 68 -7.44 -0.90 9.49
CA ASP A 68 -8.34 0.20 9.88
C ASP A 68 -9.32 0.60 8.77
N ASP A 69 -9.11 0.16 7.51
CA ASP A 69 -10.13 0.31 6.46
C ASP A 69 -11.27 -0.67 6.75
N ASP A 70 -12.14 -0.18 7.63
CA ASP A 70 -13.54 -0.49 7.73
C ASP A 70 -14.10 -0.67 6.31
N ILE A 71 -14.17 -1.94 5.88
CA ILE A 71 -14.64 -2.37 4.55
C ILE A 71 -16.02 -1.75 4.24
N GLU A 72 -16.81 -1.40 5.28
CA GLU A 72 -18.09 -0.70 5.12
C GLU A 72 -17.93 0.72 4.57
N GLY A 73 -16.87 1.45 4.93
CA GLY A 73 -16.59 2.80 4.44
C GLY A 73 -16.16 2.85 2.97
N PHE A 74 -15.41 1.84 2.50
CA PHE A 74 -15.01 1.71 1.09
C PHE A 74 -16.19 1.29 0.20
N VAL A 75 -17.00 0.32 0.64
CA VAL A 75 -18.23 -0.10 -0.06
C VAL A 75 -19.27 1.04 -0.09
N ALA A 76 -19.37 1.84 0.98
CA ALA A 76 -20.25 3.01 1.03
C ALA A 76 -19.79 4.15 0.09
N LYS A 77 -18.48 4.36 -0.10
CA LYS A 77 -17.95 5.37 -1.03
C LYS A 77 -17.89 4.90 -2.48
N HIS A 78 -17.85 3.59 -2.72
CA HIS A 78 -17.84 2.97 -4.06
C HIS A 78 -18.93 1.90 -4.20
N PRO A 79 -20.23 2.28 -4.23
CA PRO A 79 -21.35 1.33 -4.34
C PRO A 79 -21.48 0.68 -5.73
N SER A 80 -20.60 0.99 -6.67
CA SER A 80 -20.66 0.49 -8.04
C SER A 80 -19.32 -0.15 -8.43
N PRO A 81 -19.29 -1.40 -8.91
CA PRO A 81 -18.07 -2.11 -9.32
C PRO A 81 -17.45 -1.60 -10.63
N GLN A 82 -17.81 -0.38 -11.07
CA GLN A 82 -17.29 0.23 -12.28
C GLN A 82 -16.01 1.05 -11.99
N PRO A 83 -14.99 0.99 -12.85
CA PRO A 83 -13.83 1.88 -12.74
C PRO A 83 -14.30 3.34 -12.81
N CYS A 84 -13.75 4.21 -11.95
CA CYS A 84 -14.03 5.65 -11.91
C CYS A 84 -13.49 6.44 -13.13
N ASP A 85 -13.59 5.87 -14.33
CA ASP A 85 -13.19 6.51 -15.59
C ASP A 85 -14.45 6.86 -16.39
N LYS A 86 -15.10 7.95 -15.96
CA LYS A 86 -15.91 8.90 -16.75
C LYS A 86 -16.90 9.64 -15.85
N ILE A 87 -16.47 10.77 -15.31
CA ILE A 87 -17.33 11.95 -15.25
C ILE A 87 -16.53 13.02 -16.02
N LEU A 88 -16.51 12.91 -17.35
CA LEU A 88 -17.28 13.75 -18.28
C LEU A 88 -17.04 15.25 -18.08
N THR A 89 -16.35 15.80 -19.07
CA THR A 89 -16.46 17.11 -19.71
C THR A 89 -17.66 17.98 -19.32
#